data_AF-D7L7R0-F1
#
_entry.id   AF-D7L7R0-F1
#
_cell.length_a   1.000
_cell.length_b   1.000
_cell.length_c   1.000
_cell.angle_alpha   90.00
_cell.angle_beta   90.00
_cell.angle_gamma   90.00
#
_symmetry.space_group_name_H-M   'P 1'
#
loop_
_entity.id
_entity.type
_entity.pdbx_description
1 polymer ?
#
loop_
_entity_poly.entity_id
_entity_poly.type
_entity_poly.pdbx_seq_one_letter_code
_entity_poly.pdbx_strand_id
1 'polypeptide(L)'
;MVNTLHAFQTTLTPNFHVLFNASRHPISRTQFLCLSKSGDGTSDSDSDPDPPKPEGDTRRQELLARIAMIQTSKVRLTDFLDERSEYLTKFAEEANVEFDKVGEDAMKDLDEASTRILENIESKMQAFEESAGLNRLEIEENDSKLAEFEEKIQVDRNEGLFFKSLRDKKPVDRKQAKQEADKIQEVTKESAGSKSRRNIYLGLIGIVVLAIADSFISSPDWRKVAILGAILVPLLTQFVYEQTLLSEEANKGK
;
A
#
# COMPACT_ATOMS: atom_id res chain seq x y z
N MET A 1 -8.74 2.28 9.76
CA MET A 1 -9.69 1.52 8.93
C MET A 1 -9.84 2.34 7.66
N VAL A 2 -9.11 2.07 6.57
CA VAL A 2 -9.25 0.90 5.69
C VAL A 2 -7.87 0.53 5.15
N ASN A 3 -7.45 -0.73 5.34
CA ASN A 3 -6.24 -1.28 4.72
C ASN A 3 -6.62 -1.84 3.35
N THR A 4 -6.02 -1.32 2.28
CA THR A 4 -6.02 -1.93 0.95
C THR A 4 -4.60 -2.37 0.62
N LEU A 5 -4.24 -3.57 1.05
CA LEU A 5 -3.03 -4.26 0.61
C LEU A 5 -3.28 -4.80 -0.80
N HIS A 6 -2.76 -4.12 -1.81
CA HIS A 6 -2.55 -4.72 -3.12
C HIS A 6 -1.35 -5.68 -3.00
N ALA A 7 -1.66 -6.98 -2.98
CA ALA A 7 -0.66 -8.03 -3.10
C ALA A 7 -0.12 -8.06 -4.53
N PHE A 8 1.13 -7.65 -4.73
CA PHE A 8 1.86 -7.93 -5.96
C PHE A 8 2.22 -9.42 -5.98
N GLN A 9 1.47 -10.21 -6.74
CA GLN A 9 1.87 -11.55 -7.15
C GLN A 9 3.05 -11.44 -8.11
N THR A 10 4.26 -11.67 -7.62
CA THR A 10 5.44 -11.91 -8.47
C THR A 10 5.58 -13.41 -8.67
N THR A 11 5.03 -13.94 -9.76
CA THR A 11 5.41 -15.27 -10.26
C THR A 11 6.76 -15.15 -10.96
N LEU A 12 7.84 -15.23 -10.20
CA LEU A 12 9.18 -15.48 -10.73
C LEU A 12 9.30 -16.97 -11.04
N THR A 13 9.05 -17.35 -12.30
CA THR A 13 9.44 -18.65 -12.83
C THR A 13 10.94 -18.66 -13.13
N PRO A 14 11.77 -19.48 -12.48
CA PRO A 14 13.14 -19.69 -12.91
C PRO A 14 13.12 -20.72 -14.03
N ASN A 15 13.05 -20.28 -15.29
CA ASN A 15 13.15 -21.20 -16.41
C ASN A 15 14.62 -21.52 -16.71
N PHE A 16 15.24 -22.35 -15.85
CA PHE A 16 16.52 -22.98 -16.15
C PHE A 16 16.30 -24.13 -17.13
N HIS A 17 16.24 -23.82 -18.42
CA HIS A 17 16.47 -24.83 -19.45
C HIS A 17 17.98 -25.12 -19.53
N VAL A 18 18.46 -25.95 -18.61
CA VAL A 18 19.70 -26.71 -18.80
C VAL A 18 19.40 -27.76 -19.88
N LEU A 19 19.64 -27.39 -21.13
CA LEU A 19 19.79 -28.34 -22.23
C LEU A 19 21.24 -28.29 -22.67
N PHE A 20 22.08 -29.07 -21.98
CA PHE A 20 23.29 -29.61 -22.58
C PHE A 20 22.87 -30.57 -23.70
N ASN A 21 22.50 -30.02 -24.86
CA ASN A 21 22.55 -30.77 -26.09
C ASN A 21 24.02 -30.91 -26.46
N ALA A 22 24.64 -31.97 -25.97
CA ALA A 22 25.84 -32.53 -26.57
C ALA A 22 25.48 -32.95 -28.00
N SER A 23 25.53 -32.00 -28.92
CA SER A 23 25.54 -32.24 -30.35
C SER A 23 26.80 -33.06 -30.64
N ARG A 24 26.65 -34.39 -30.62
CA ARG A 24 27.61 -35.30 -31.23
C ARG A 24 27.63 -34.95 -32.71
N HIS A 25 28.59 -34.13 -33.12
CA HIS A 25 28.95 -34.03 -34.52
C HIS A 25 29.36 -35.43 -34.99
N PRO A 26 28.68 -36.03 -35.98
CA PRO A 26 29.24 -37.18 -36.66
C PRO A 26 30.48 -36.67 -37.39
N ILE A 27 31.64 -37.14 -36.95
CA ILE A 27 32.90 -36.96 -37.66
C ILE A 27 32.67 -37.53 -39.07
N SER A 28 32.45 -36.63 -40.03
CA SER A 28 32.39 -36.98 -41.44
C SER A 28 33.75 -37.54 -41.80
N ARG A 29 33.81 -38.86 -41.93
CA ARG A 29 34.98 -39.62 -42.33
C ARG A 29 35.30 -39.22 -43.77
N THR A 30 36.21 -38.28 -43.93
CA THR A 30 36.73 -37.84 -45.23
C THR A 30 37.29 -39.08 -45.94
N GLN A 31 36.57 -39.55 -46.96
CA GLN A 31 37.04 -40.63 -47.82
C GLN A 31 38.21 -40.09 -48.63
N PHE A 32 39.43 -40.54 -48.29
CA PHE A 32 40.61 -40.33 -49.11
C PHE A 32 40.47 -41.14 -50.40
N LEU A 33 40.00 -40.50 -51.47
CA LEU A 33 40.17 -41.03 -52.83
C LEU A 33 41.60 -40.73 -53.28
N CYS A 34 42.49 -41.67 -52.98
CA CYS A 34 43.82 -41.76 -53.57
C CYS A 34 43.66 -42.22 -55.02
N LEU A 35 43.57 -41.28 -55.96
CA LEU A 35 43.67 -41.58 -57.39
C LEU A 35 45.15 -41.73 -57.74
N SER A 36 45.60 -42.98 -57.81
CA SER A 36 46.88 -43.36 -58.40
C SER A 36 46.64 -44.62 -59.23
N LYS A 37 46.64 -44.47 -60.57
CA LYS A 37 47.30 -45.35 -61.56
C LYS A 37 46.60 -45.32 -62.93
N SER A 38 47.36 -44.93 -63.96
CA SER A 38 47.52 -45.72 -65.19
C SER A 38 48.80 -45.26 -65.90
N GLY A 39 49.86 -46.06 -65.79
CA GLY A 39 50.87 -46.14 -66.84
C GLY A 39 50.50 -47.33 -67.72
N ASP A 40 50.38 -47.16 -69.03
CA ASP A 40 51.46 -47.37 -70.00
C ASP A 40 50.83 -47.35 -71.41
N GLY A 41 51.49 -46.71 -72.37
CA GLY A 41 50.91 -46.45 -73.69
C GLY A 41 51.84 -45.60 -74.55
N THR A 42 52.89 -46.25 -75.01
CA THR A 42 53.87 -45.82 -76.01
C THR A 42 53.25 -45.12 -77.22
N SER A 43 53.77 -43.94 -77.58
CA SER A 43 54.06 -43.59 -78.99
C SER A 43 54.93 -42.35 -79.07
N ASP A 44 56.02 -42.47 -79.82
CA ASP A 44 57.08 -41.50 -80.10
C ASP A 44 56.58 -40.22 -80.81
N SER A 45 57.12 -39.05 -80.46
CA SER A 45 57.77 -38.13 -81.42
C SER A 45 58.35 -36.88 -80.72
N ASP A 46 59.62 -36.64 -81.06
CA ASP A 46 60.34 -35.36 -81.16
C ASP A 46 60.69 -34.54 -79.92
N SER A 47 61.99 -34.25 -79.85
CA SER A 47 62.71 -33.61 -78.77
C SER A 47 62.91 -32.13 -79.06
N ASP A 48 62.52 -31.27 -78.11
CA ASP A 48 63.06 -29.91 -77.93
C ASP A 48 63.43 -29.75 -76.44
N PRO A 49 64.54 -29.07 -76.08
CA PRO A 49 64.98 -28.97 -74.70
C PRO A 49 64.22 -27.86 -73.98
N ASP A 50 63.19 -28.24 -73.22
CA ASP A 50 62.52 -27.36 -72.26
C ASP A 50 63.49 -26.82 -71.19
N PRO A 51 63.29 -25.58 -70.68
CA PRO A 51 64.08 -25.03 -69.57
C PRO A 51 63.98 -25.93 -68.32
N PRO A 52 65.00 -25.95 -67.42
CA PRO A 52 65.04 -26.89 -66.32
C PRO A 52 63.78 -26.75 -65.45
N LYS A 53 62.96 -27.80 -65.44
CA LYS A 53 61.76 -27.89 -64.60
C LYS A 53 62.19 -27.74 -63.14
N PRO A 54 61.45 -26.97 -62.32
CA PRO A 54 61.78 -26.82 -60.91
C PRO A 54 61.76 -28.20 -60.25
N GLU A 55 62.93 -28.65 -59.85
CA GLU A 55 63.19 -30.00 -59.35
C GLU A 55 62.68 -30.11 -57.91
N GLY A 56 61.36 -30.29 -57.78
CA GLY A 56 60.68 -30.44 -56.50
C GLY A 56 59.66 -31.56 -56.56
N ASP A 57 59.77 -32.52 -55.62
CA ASP A 57 58.80 -33.60 -55.44
C ASP A 57 57.44 -32.99 -55.08
N THR A 58 56.47 -33.10 -55.99
CA THR A 58 55.12 -32.50 -55.87
C THR A 58 54.39 -32.98 -54.63
N ARG A 59 54.63 -34.24 -54.19
CA ARG A 59 54.06 -34.77 -52.94
C ARG A 59 54.64 -34.09 -51.71
N ARG A 60 55.93 -33.76 -51.72
CA ARG A 60 56.57 -33.04 -50.61
C ARG A 60 56.09 -31.59 -50.53
N GLN A 61 55.90 -30.95 -51.68
CA GLN A 61 55.36 -29.59 -51.75
C GLN A 61 53.91 -29.52 -51.23
N GLU A 62 53.07 -30.49 -51.62
CA GLU A 62 51.70 -30.57 -51.10
C GLU A 62 51.66 -30.83 -49.59
N LEU A 63 52.54 -31.70 -49.09
CA LEU A 63 52.66 -31.96 -47.65
C LEU A 63 53.09 -30.70 -46.88
N LEU A 64 54.07 -29.96 -47.40
CA LEU A 64 54.50 -28.67 -46.86
C LEU A 64 53.37 -27.64 -46.85
N ALA A 65 52.60 -27.53 -47.93
CA ALA A 65 51.45 -26.62 -48.00
C ALA A 65 50.39 -26.97 -46.95
N ARG A 66 50.10 -28.27 -46.75
CA ARG A 66 49.17 -28.74 -45.71
C ARG A 66 49.68 -28.43 -44.30
N ILE A 67 50.97 -28.64 -44.03
CA ILE A 67 51.59 -28.30 -42.75
C ILE A 67 51.49 -26.79 -42.49
N ALA A 68 51.83 -25.97 -43.48
CA ALA A 68 51.73 -24.52 -43.37
C ALA A 68 50.29 -24.07 -43.09
N MET A 69 49.30 -24.61 -43.81
CA MET A 69 47.88 -24.32 -43.59
C MET A 69 47.43 -24.70 -42.17
N ILE A 70 47.82 -25.89 -41.69
CA ILE A 70 47.51 -26.33 -40.33
C ILE A 70 48.15 -25.40 -39.29
N GLN A 71 49.42 -25.05 -39.48
CA GLN A 71 50.12 -24.13 -38.58
C GLN A 71 49.46 -22.74 -38.55
N THR A 72 49.06 -22.19 -39.71
CA THR A 72 48.30 -20.94 -39.77
C THR A 72 46.96 -21.05 -39.05
N SER A 73 46.22 -22.14 -39.25
CA SER A 73 44.93 -22.36 -38.58
C SER A 73 45.07 -22.49 -37.07
N LYS A 74 46.16 -23.11 -36.60
CA LYS A 74 46.49 -23.24 -35.17
C LYS A 74 46.71 -21.87 -34.56
N VAL A 75 47.54 -21.04 -35.18
CA VAL A 75 47.82 -19.67 -34.67
C VAL A 75 46.54 -18.86 -34.58
N ARG A 76 45.69 -18.88 -35.63
CA ARG A 76 44.41 -18.16 -35.62
C ARG A 76 43.45 -18.64 -34.53
N LEU A 77 43.39 -19.96 -34.30
CA LEU A 77 42.53 -20.51 -33.27
C LEU A 77 43.03 -20.17 -31.86
N THR A 78 44.35 -20.22 -31.64
CA THR A 78 44.95 -19.81 -30.37
C THR A 78 44.70 -18.34 -30.09
N ASP A 79 44.91 -17.46 -31.08
CA ASP A 79 44.67 -16.02 -30.94
C ASP A 79 43.19 -15.72 -30.62
N PHE A 80 42.25 -16.36 -31.31
CA PHE A 80 40.82 -16.24 -31.00
C PHE A 80 40.47 -16.77 -29.60
N LEU A 81 41.08 -17.87 -29.17
CA LEU A 81 40.85 -18.43 -27.84
C LEU A 81 41.39 -17.50 -26.75
N ASP A 82 42.57 -16.92 -26.96
CA ASP A 82 43.20 -15.98 -26.05
C ASP A 82 42.35 -14.71 -25.93
N GLU A 83 41.91 -14.12 -27.05
CA GLU A 83 41.01 -12.93 -27.07
C GLU A 83 39.69 -13.20 -26.34
N ARG A 84 39.07 -14.37 -26.58
CA ARG A 84 37.82 -14.75 -25.90
C ARG A 84 38.03 -15.00 -24.41
N SER A 85 39.16 -15.57 -24.02
CA SER A 85 39.49 -15.78 -22.61
C SER A 85 39.72 -14.46 -21.88
N GLU A 86 40.38 -13.50 -22.52
CA GLU A 86 40.58 -12.17 -21.98
C GLU A 86 39.25 -11.43 -21.85
N TYR A 87 38.40 -11.49 -22.86
CA TYR A 87 37.05 -10.90 -22.82
C TYR A 87 36.22 -11.48 -21.67
N LEU A 88 36.19 -12.80 -21.51
CA LEU A 88 35.44 -13.44 -20.42
C LEU A 88 35.99 -13.08 -19.05
N THR A 89 37.31 -12.92 -18.93
CA THR A 89 37.95 -12.48 -17.68
C THR A 89 37.54 -11.05 -17.34
N LYS A 90 37.63 -10.12 -18.30
CA LYS A 90 37.18 -8.73 -18.13
C LYS A 90 35.69 -8.65 -17.77
N PHE A 91 34.86 -9.44 -18.44
CA PHE A 91 33.43 -9.49 -18.14
C PHE A 91 33.16 -9.99 -16.72
N ALA A 92 33.89 -11.01 -16.25
CA ALA A 92 33.75 -11.51 -14.89
C ALA A 92 34.21 -10.49 -13.85
N GLU A 93 35.31 -9.79 -14.09
CA GLU A 93 35.82 -8.72 -13.23
C GLU A 93 34.85 -7.53 -13.18
N GLU A 94 34.37 -7.06 -14.32
CA GLU A 94 33.39 -5.97 -14.41
C GLU A 94 32.08 -6.32 -13.72
N ALA A 95 31.56 -7.53 -13.94
CA ALA A 95 30.36 -8.01 -13.27
C ALA A 95 30.57 -8.04 -11.74
N ASN A 96 31.73 -8.50 -11.25
CA ASN A 96 32.00 -8.52 -9.82
C ASN A 96 32.04 -7.11 -9.22
N VAL A 97 32.68 -6.15 -9.91
CA VAL A 97 32.69 -4.75 -9.50
C VAL A 97 31.29 -4.14 -9.49
N GLU A 98 30.47 -4.44 -10.50
CA GLU A 98 29.09 -3.95 -10.56
C GLU A 98 28.22 -4.58 -9.45
N PHE A 99 28.38 -5.87 -9.15
CA PHE A 99 27.68 -6.53 -8.05
C PHE A 99 28.08 -5.94 -6.70
N ASP A 100 29.37 -5.73 -6.45
CA ASP A 100 29.86 -5.13 -5.21
C ASP A 100 29.29 -3.71 -5.06
N LYS A 101 29.29 -2.92 -6.14
CA LYS A 101 28.72 -1.57 -6.15
C LYS A 101 27.22 -1.55 -5.85
N VAL A 102 26.44 -2.42 -6.51
CA VAL A 102 24.99 -2.52 -6.27
C VAL A 102 24.71 -2.96 -4.83
N GLY A 103 25.52 -3.90 -4.30
CA GLY A 103 25.44 -4.32 -2.91
C GLY A 103 25.72 -3.18 -1.94
N GLU A 104 26.78 -2.41 -2.17
CA GLU A 104 27.15 -1.26 -1.34
C GLU A 104 26.10 -0.14 -1.40
N ASP A 105 25.63 0.23 -2.59
CA ASP A 105 24.60 1.25 -2.78
C ASP A 105 23.29 0.84 -2.08
N ALA A 106 22.87 -0.42 -2.19
CA ALA A 106 21.67 -0.92 -1.52
C ALA A 106 21.79 -0.90 0.02
N MET A 107 22.96 -1.26 0.55
CA MET A 107 23.22 -1.19 2.00
C MET A 107 23.22 0.24 2.51
N LYS A 108 23.81 1.16 1.75
CA LYS A 108 23.84 2.58 2.08
C LYS A 108 22.44 3.20 2.10
N ASP A 109 21.62 2.91 1.09
CA ASP A 109 20.23 3.38 1.03
C ASP A 109 19.40 2.82 2.19
N LEU A 110 19.64 1.56 2.57
CA LEU A 110 19.00 0.94 3.72
C LEU A 110 19.38 1.61 5.04
N ASP A 111 20.67 1.88 5.25
CA ASP A 111 21.16 2.55 6.47
C ASP A 111 20.63 3.99 6.57
N GLU A 112 20.57 4.71 5.45
CA GLU A 112 19.98 6.05 5.40
C GLU A 112 18.47 6.01 5.73
N ALA A 113 17.72 5.08 5.14
CA ALA A 113 16.30 4.90 5.43
C ALA A 113 16.07 4.53 6.91
N SER A 114 16.89 3.63 7.45
CA SER A 114 16.86 3.23 8.86
C SER A 114 17.09 4.42 9.78
N THR A 115 18.10 5.24 9.50
CA THR A 115 18.43 6.44 10.27
C THR A 115 17.26 7.42 10.28
N ARG A 116 16.63 7.68 9.11
CA ARG A 116 15.44 8.55 9.02
C ARG A 116 14.25 8.02 9.81
N ILE A 117 14.04 6.70 9.83
CA ILE A 117 12.96 6.08 10.61
C ILE A 117 13.24 6.23 12.10
N LEU A 118 14.47 5.95 12.54
CA LEU A 118 14.88 6.07 13.93
C LEU A 118 14.69 7.49 14.44
N GLU A 119 15.16 8.49 13.68
CA GLU A 119 14.99 9.91 14.00
C GLU A 119 13.51 10.30 14.09
N ASN A 120 12.66 9.79 13.20
CA ASN A 120 11.22 10.06 13.27
C ASN A 120 10.56 9.45 14.51
N ILE A 121 10.97 8.24 14.88
CA ILE A 121 10.48 7.56 16.09
C ILE A 121 10.94 8.31 17.34
N GLU A 122 12.20 8.71 17.41
CA GLU A 122 12.76 9.47 18.53
C GLU A 122 12.07 10.82 18.68
N SER A 123 11.87 11.56 17.58
CA SER A 123 11.12 12.82 17.60
C SER A 123 9.68 12.65 18.11
N LYS A 124 8.97 11.59 17.67
CA LYS A 124 7.62 11.30 18.15
C LYS A 124 7.60 10.84 19.61
N MET A 125 8.58 10.06 20.03
CA MET A 125 8.72 9.59 21.41
C MET A 125 8.99 10.77 22.35
N GLN A 126 9.87 11.70 21.96
CA GLN A 126 10.14 12.91 22.72
C GLN A 126 8.88 13.79 22.83
N ALA A 127 8.18 14.05 21.72
CA ALA A 127 6.94 14.81 21.75
C ALA A 127 5.87 14.14 22.63
N PHE A 128 5.82 12.80 22.62
CA PHE A 128 4.94 12.04 23.49
C PHE A 128 5.34 12.20 24.97
N GLU A 129 6.62 12.08 25.30
CA GLU A 129 7.13 12.26 26.66
C GLU A 129 6.87 13.67 27.19
N GLU A 130 7.12 14.70 26.39
CA GLU A 130 6.81 16.09 26.72
C GLU A 130 5.30 16.29 26.96
N SER A 131 4.45 15.73 26.09
CA SER A 131 3.00 15.83 26.24
C SER A 131 2.47 15.05 27.46
N ALA A 132 3.04 13.88 27.75
CA ALA A 132 2.66 13.07 28.89
C ALA A 132 3.13 13.73 30.20
N GLY A 133 4.31 14.35 30.21
CA GLY A 133 4.82 15.13 31.32
C GLY A 133 3.93 16.35 31.62
N LEU A 134 3.56 17.10 30.59
CA LEU A 134 2.66 18.26 30.72
C LEU A 134 1.27 17.84 31.22
N ASN A 135 0.71 16.76 30.65
CA ASN A 135 -0.59 16.24 31.07
C ASN A 135 -0.60 15.76 32.53
N ARG A 136 0.51 15.20 33.04
CA ARG A 136 0.62 14.85 34.47
C ARG A 136 0.57 16.09 35.36
N LEU A 137 1.28 17.16 35.00
CA LEU A 137 1.27 18.42 35.74
C LEU A 137 -0.13 19.06 35.72
N GLU A 138 -0.82 19.02 34.58
CA GLU A 138 -2.19 19.53 34.45
C GLU A 138 -3.17 18.74 35.32
N ILE A 139 -3.04 17.41 35.40
CA ILE A 139 -3.87 16.57 36.28
C ILE A 139 -3.61 16.93 37.75
N GLU A 140 -2.35 17.09 38.16
CA GLU A 140 -2.01 17.44 39.54
C GLU A 140 -2.57 18.81 39.94
N GLU A 141 -2.47 19.80 39.04
CA GLU A 141 -3.09 21.12 39.24
C GLU A 141 -4.63 21.03 39.34
N ASN A 142 -5.26 20.27 38.45
CA ASN A 142 -6.71 20.07 38.49
C ASN A 142 -7.17 19.35 39.75
N ASP A 143 -6.41 18.35 40.23
CA ASP A 143 -6.70 17.63 41.46
C ASP A 143 -6.62 18.55 42.68
N SER A 144 -5.62 19.45 42.73
CA SER A 144 -5.52 20.47 43.79
C SER A 144 -6.72 21.43 43.81
N LYS A 145 -7.13 21.95 42.63
CA LYS A 145 -8.31 22.81 42.50
C LYS A 145 -9.59 22.07 42.90
N LEU A 146 -9.68 20.78 42.59
CA LEU A 146 -10.82 19.95 42.97
C LEU A 146 -10.88 19.73 44.49
N ALA A 147 -9.72 19.54 45.14
CA ALA A 147 -9.64 19.45 46.59
C ALA A 147 -10.07 20.74 47.29
N GLU A 148 -9.63 21.91 46.80
CA GLU A 148 -10.08 23.22 47.29
C GLU A 148 -11.60 23.41 47.10
N PHE A 149 -12.13 22.98 45.95
CA PHE A 149 -13.56 23.05 45.68
C PHE A 149 -14.38 22.15 46.62
N GLU A 150 -13.92 20.92 46.87
CA GLU A 150 -14.57 19.98 47.79
C GLU A 150 -14.56 20.52 49.23
N GLU A 151 -13.44 21.09 49.68
CA GLU A 151 -13.36 21.75 50.99
C GLU A 151 -14.38 22.88 51.09
N LYS A 152 -14.45 23.74 50.06
CA LYS A 152 -15.43 24.83 50.02
C LYS A 152 -16.87 24.31 50.06
N ILE A 153 -17.19 23.24 49.32
CA ILE A 153 -18.52 22.63 49.34
C ILE A 153 -18.84 22.04 50.73
N GLN A 154 -17.88 21.41 51.39
CA GLN A 154 -18.09 20.90 52.75
C GLN A 154 -18.35 22.02 53.75
N VAL A 155 -17.61 23.13 53.66
CA VAL A 155 -17.84 24.34 54.46
C VAL A 155 -19.23 24.92 54.14
N ASP A 156 -19.55 25.16 52.88
CA ASP A 156 -20.82 25.71 52.40
C ASP A 156 -22.03 24.83 52.82
N ARG A 157 -21.85 23.51 52.83
CA ARG A 157 -22.86 22.53 53.30
C ARG A 157 -23.01 22.55 54.81
N ASN A 158 -21.91 22.62 55.56
CA ASN A 158 -21.93 22.74 57.02
C ASN A 158 -22.50 24.10 57.48
N GLU A 159 -22.26 25.16 56.71
CA GLU A 159 -22.84 26.48 56.94
C GLU A 159 -24.31 26.59 56.51
N GLY A 160 -24.83 25.58 55.81
CA GLY A 160 -26.21 25.54 55.36
C GLY A 160 -26.56 26.77 54.52
N LEU A 161 -25.76 27.08 53.49
CA LEU A 161 -26.02 28.21 52.59
C LEU A 161 -27.43 28.16 51.97
N PHE A 162 -27.94 26.95 51.73
CA PHE A 162 -29.32 26.73 51.27
C PHE A 162 -30.36 27.31 52.25
N PHE A 163 -30.11 27.27 53.55
CA PHE A 163 -31.03 27.79 54.58
C PHE A 163 -30.78 29.25 54.95
N LYS A 164 -29.53 29.75 54.84
CA LYS A 164 -29.24 31.19 54.96
C LYS A 164 -29.99 31.98 53.88
N SER A 165 -29.91 31.56 52.61
CA SER A 165 -30.62 32.22 51.52
C SER A 165 -32.16 32.12 51.62
N LEU A 166 -32.70 31.13 52.33
CA LEU A 166 -34.13 31.01 52.60
C LEU A 166 -34.61 31.87 53.77
N ARG A 167 -33.74 32.17 54.74
CA ARG A 167 -34.07 33.06 55.87
C ARG A 167 -34.22 34.52 55.44
N ASP A 168 -33.51 34.93 54.37
CA ASP A 168 -33.51 36.30 53.88
C ASP A 168 -34.67 36.62 52.92
N LYS A 169 -35.48 35.64 52.52
CA LYS A 169 -36.59 35.85 51.59
C LYS A 169 -37.91 36.02 52.33
N LYS A 170 -38.52 37.21 52.26
CA LYS A 170 -39.91 37.45 52.71
C LYS A 170 -40.85 36.41 52.07
N PRO A 171 -41.81 35.83 52.82
CA PRO A 171 -42.70 34.81 52.29
C PRO A 171 -43.52 35.37 51.12
N VAL A 172 -43.30 34.81 49.92
CA VAL A 172 -44.08 35.13 48.72
C VAL A 172 -45.43 34.43 48.83
N ASP A 173 -46.50 35.17 48.52
CA ASP A 173 -47.89 34.75 48.66
C ASP A 173 -48.20 33.53 47.78
N ARG A 174 -48.72 32.46 48.38
CA ARG A 174 -49.04 31.17 47.74
C ARG A 174 -49.97 31.30 46.53
N LYS A 175 -50.75 32.39 46.47
CA LYS A 175 -51.66 32.68 45.36
C LYS A 175 -50.92 33.10 44.09
N GLN A 176 -49.82 33.85 44.20
CA GLN A 176 -49.00 34.25 43.05
C GLN A 176 -48.24 33.06 42.48
N ALA A 177 -47.70 32.18 43.33
CA ALA A 177 -46.96 31.00 42.87
C ALA A 177 -47.85 29.99 42.09
N LYS A 178 -49.12 29.84 42.50
CA LYS A 178 -50.07 29.00 41.74
C LYS A 178 -50.44 29.64 40.40
N GLN A 179 -50.64 30.95 40.38
CA GLN A 179 -50.98 31.68 39.17
C GLN A 179 -49.84 31.69 38.14
N GLU A 180 -48.58 31.72 38.60
CA GLU A 180 -47.41 31.57 37.73
C GLU A 180 -47.26 30.15 37.20
N ALA A 181 -47.56 29.12 38.00
CA ALA A 181 -47.56 27.73 37.54
C ALA A 181 -48.63 27.47 36.47
N ASP A 182 -49.84 27.99 36.66
CA ASP A 182 -50.93 27.89 35.69
C ASP A 182 -50.59 28.64 34.38
N LYS A 183 -49.93 29.81 34.49
CA LYS A 183 -49.46 30.59 33.33
C LYS A 183 -48.35 29.88 32.57
N ILE A 184 -47.44 29.18 33.26
CA ILE A 184 -46.40 28.34 32.62
C ILE A 184 -47.03 27.13 31.92
N GLN A 185 -48.06 26.53 32.51
CA GLN A 185 -48.80 25.43 31.89
C GLN A 185 -49.53 25.86 30.62
N GLU A 186 -50.15 27.04 30.63
CA GLU A 186 -50.83 27.63 29.47
C GLU A 186 -49.86 27.97 28.34
N VAL A 187 -48.71 28.60 28.65
CA VAL A 187 -47.66 28.92 27.66
C VAL A 187 -47.02 27.65 27.09
N THR A 188 -46.90 26.59 27.90
CA THR A 188 -46.41 25.28 27.44
C THR A 188 -47.41 24.62 26.49
N LYS A 189 -48.72 24.76 26.76
CA LYS A 189 -49.80 24.24 25.92
C LYS A 189 -49.91 24.97 24.58
N GLU A 190 -49.79 26.29 24.58
CA GLU A 190 -49.78 27.12 23.35
C GLU A 190 -48.51 26.90 22.50
N SER A 191 -47.37 26.65 23.14
CA SER A 191 -46.09 26.34 22.48
C SER A 191 -46.04 24.93 21.88
N ALA A 192 -46.82 23.97 22.42
CA ALA A 192 -46.78 22.55 22.04
C ALA A 192 -47.52 22.20 20.72
N GLY A 193 -48.26 23.14 20.12
CA GLY A 193 -49.09 22.89 18.93
C GLY A 193 -48.69 23.64 17.66
N SER A 194 -47.45 24.16 17.56
CA SER A 194 -47.08 25.05 16.46
C SER A 194 -46.92 24.31 15.12
N LYS A 195 -47.59 24.81 14.06
CA LYS A 195 -47.51 24.28 12.67
C LYS A 195 -46.07 24.20 12.15
N SER A 196 -45.17 25.03 12.67
CA SER A 196 -43.75 25.07 12.28
C SER A 196 -42.97 23.85 12.78
N ARG A 197 -43.22 23.36 14.01
CA ARG A 197 -42.54 22.17 14.55
C ARG A 197 -42.91 20.91 13.78
N ARG A 198 -44.20 20.76 13.44
CA ARG A 198 -44.71 19.65 12.62
C ARG A 198 -44.02 19.57 11.26
N ASN A 199 -43.83 20.70 10.57
CA ASN A 199 -43.16 20.70 9.27
C ASN A 199 -41.68 20.32 9.38
N ILE A 200 -41.02 20.62 10.50
CA ILE A 200 -39.65 20.19 10.77
C ILE A 200 -39.58 18.68 10.97
N TYR A 201 -40.46 18.07 11.79
CA TYR A 201 -40.49 16.62 11.94
C TYR A 201 -40.84 15.91 10.64
N LEU A 202 -41.79 16.44 9.85
CA LEU A 202 -42.14 15.88 8.55
C LEU A 202 -40.96 15.92 7.57
N GLY A 203 -40.18 17.00 7.58
CA GLY A 203 -38.95 17.12 6.80
C GLY A 203 -37.88 16.11 7.23
N LEU A 204 -37.65 15.96 8.55
CA LEU A 204 -36.69 14.99 9.08
C LEU A 204 -37.10 13.54 8.78
N ILE A 205 -38.38 13.20 8.95
CA ILE A 205 -38.92 11.89 8.56
C ILE A 205 -38.70 11.65 7.05
N GLY A 206 -38.96 12.66 6.21
CA GLY A 206 -38.73 12.57 4.77
C GLY A 206 -37.28 12.28 4.40
N ILE A 207 -36.32 12.96 5.04
CA ILE A 207 -34.87 12.73 4.82
C ILE A 207 -34.48 11.31 5.24
N VAL A 208 -34.96 10.85 6.40
CA VAL A 208 -34.64 9.50 6.90
C VAL A 208 -35.23 8.42 5.99
N VAL A 209 -36.46 8.58 5.50
CA VAL A 209 -37.08 7.64 4.56
C VAL A 209 -36.34 7.60 3.21
N LEU A 210 -35.89 8.76 2.71
CA LEU A 210 -35.08 8.84 1.49
C LEU A 210 -33.74 8.12 1.66
N ALA A 211 -33.08 8.33 2.81
CA ALA A 211 -31.80 7.66 3.13
C ALA A 211 -31.95 6.14 3.28
N ILE A 212 -33.08 5.66 3.80
CA ILE A 212 -33.40 4.23 3.85
C ILE A 212 -33.58 3.69 2.43
N ALA A 213 -34.34 4.37 1.57
CA ALA A 213 -34.57 3.94 0.19
C ALA A 213 -33.26 3.89 -0.63
N ASP A 214 -32.40 4.90 -0.50
CA ASP A 214 -31.07 4.92 -1.15
C ASP A 214 -30.17 3.78 -0.64
N SER A 215 -30.23 3.50 0.66
CA SER A 215 -29.51 2.36 1.26
C SER A 215 -30.00 1.00 0.76
N PHE A 216 -31.24 0.88 0.26
CA PHE A 216 -31.71 -0.36 -0.38
C PHE A 216 -31.32 -0.45 -1.86
N ILE A 217 -31.23 0.67 -2.56
CA ILE A 217 -30.95 0.72 -4.01
C ILE A 217 -29.44 0.59 -4.30
N SER A 218 -28.59 1.23 -3.50
CA SER A 218 -27.14 1.30 -3.74
C SER A 218 -26.41 0.01 -3.33
N SER A 219 -26.78 -0.60 -2.20
CA SER A 219 -26.38 -1.96 -1.76
C SER A 219 -27.00 -2.24 -0.39
N PRO A 220 -27.66 -3.41 -0.15
CA PRO A 220 -28.41 -3.66 1.08
C PRO A 220 -27.51 -3.87 2.32
N ASP A 221 -27.04 -2.78 2.91
CA ASP A 221 -26.38 -2.74 4.22
C ASP A 221 -27.43 -2.81 5.34
N TRP A 222 -27.85 -4.01 5.72
CA TRP A 222 -28.84 -4.26 6.79
C TRP A 222 -28.50 -3.56 8.12
N ARG A 223 -27.21 -3.33 8.41
CA ARG A 223 -26.75 -2.58 9.58
C ARG A 223 -27.12 -1.09 9.52
N LYS A 224 -26.99 -0.45 8.35
CA LYS A 224 -27.38 0.96 8.17
C LYS A 224 -28.89 1.13 8.24
N VAL A 225 -29.63 0.20 7.63
CA VAL A 225 -31.09 0.17 7.70
C VAL A 225 -31.58 -0.01 9.13
N ALA A 226 -30.95 -0.89 9.93
CA ALA A 226 -31.30 -1.07 11.34
C ALA A 226 -31.09 0.21 12.17
N ILE A 227 -29.97 0.92 11.95
CA ILE A 227 -29.67 2.18 12.64
C ILE A 227 -30.67 3.28 12.24
N LEU A 228 -30.94 3.44 10.94
CA LEU A 228 -31.93 4.40 10.44
C LEU A 228 -33.35 4.07 10.93
N GLY A 229 -33.71 2.79 10.98
CA GLY A 229 -34.97 2.32 11.54
C GLY A 229 -35.10 2.63 13.04
N ALA A 230 -34.04 2.43 13.82
CA ALA A 230 -34.02 2.77 15.24
C ALA A 230 -34.20 4.27 15.50
N ILE A 231 -33.76 5.14 14.58
CA ILE A 231 -33.96 6.59 14.64
C ILE A 231 -35.36 6.99 14.15
N LEU A 232 -35.95 6.25 13.21
CA LEU A 232 -37.28 6.54 12.66
C LEU A 232 -38.40 6.29 13.68
N VAL A 233 -38.30 5.23 14.48
CA VAL A 233 -39.31 4.86 15.51
C VAL A 233 -39.59 5.98 16.52
N PRO A 234 -38.60 6.60 17.19
CA PRO A 234 -38.86 7.70 18.12
C PRO A 234 -39.39 8.95 17.42
N LEU A 235 -38.93 9.25 16.19
CA LEU A 235 -39.46 10.39 15.41
C LEU A 235 -40.94 10.23 15.08
N LEU A 236 -41.36 9.04 14.66
CA LEU A 236 -42.78 8.74 14.41
C LEU A 236 -43.60 8.80 15.70
N THR A 237 -43.05 8.33 16.81
CA THR A 237 -43.72 8.39 18.12
C THR A 237 -43.94 9.85 18.55
N GLN A 238 -42.93 10.70 18.38
CA GLN A 238 -43.01 12.14 18.69
C GLN A 238 -44.02 12.86 17.76
N PHE A 239 -44.03 12.51 16.48
CA PHE A 239 -44.98 13.04 15.51
C PHE A 239 -46.43 12.65 15.82
N VAL A 240 -46.69 11.38 16.16
CA VAL A 240 -48.02 10.90 16.54
C VAL A 240 -48.48 11.51 17.85
N TYR A 241 -47.60 11.65 18.84
CA TYR A 241 -47.92 12.29 20.11
C TYR A 241 -48.40 13.74 19.91
N GLU A 242 -47.69 14.52 19.09
CA GLU A 242 -48.11 15.88 18.72
C GLU A 242 -49.45 15.89 17.95
N GLN A 243 -49.71 14.89 17.11
CA GLN A 243 -50.99 14.76 16.41
C GLN A 243 -52.16 14.43 17.34
N THR A 244 -51.95 13.57 18.34
CA THR A 244 -52.99 13.18 19.32
C THR A 244 -53.38 14.34 20.23
N LEU A 245 -52.41 15.12 20.69
CA LEU A 245 -52.65 16.35 21.46
C LEU A 245 -53.52 17.35 20.68
N LEU A 246 -53.23 17.56 19.39
CA LEU A 246 -54.01 18.42 18.52
C LEU A 246 -55.42 17.87 18.22
N SER A 247 -55.55 16.56 18.02
CA SER A 247 -56.86 15.93 17.78
C SER A 247 -57.79 16.05 18.99
N GLU A 248 -57.22 16.06 20.21
CA GLU A 248 -57.99 16.29 21.42
C GLU A 248 -58.43 17.76 21.57
N GLU A 249 -57.68 18.72 21.02
CA GLU A 249 -58.12 20.11 20.90
C GLU A 249 -59.22 20.29 19.84
N ALA A 250 -59.15 19.58 18.71
CA ALA A 250 -60.18 19.66 17.66
C ALA A 250 -61.53 19.02 18.07
N ASN A 251 -61.51 18.01 18.95
CA ASN A 251 -62.73 17.35 19.45
C ASN A 251 -63.38 18.05 20.65
N LYS A 252 -62.68 18.95 21.36
CA LYS A 252 -63.26 19.75 22.45
C LYS A 252 -63.92 21.06 21.98
N GLY A 253 -63.91 21.33 20.67
CA GLY A 253 -64.52 22.50 20.04
C GLY A 253 -65.86 22.24 19.32
N LYS A 254 -66.56 21.13 19.61
CA LYS A 254 -67.93 20.86 19.13
C LYS A 254 -68.91 20.83 20.30
#